data_AF-A0AAD8JPW7-F1
#
_entry.id   AF-A0AAD8JPW7-F1
#
_cell.length_a   1.000
_cell.length_b   1.000
_cell.length_c   1.000
_cell.angle_alpha   90.00
_cell.angle_beta   90.00
_cell.angle_gamma   90.00
#
_symmetry.space_group_name_H-M   'P 1'
#
loop_
_entity.id
_entity.type
_entity.pdbx_description
1 polymer ?
#
loop_
_entity_poly.entity_id
_entity_poly.type
_entity_poly.pdbx_seq_one_letter_code
_entity_poly.pdbx_strand_id
1 'polypeptide(L)'
;MGFDEHRIRLEKQKGGKVGFDLVFIDTHATKETKKRLRDGEITIQDLDELEFVTERSKDSHTLFQKELEKDYGPKNYENPDRDDEAVWKRMHLDSGRRLFGVGSSDSSFVLNGRYPSFYGCSSYGDARQSQEVQSVRLELDKERAARENLQNRLEQLEKNREEEREQARVEKEKERVEREKLQKQMDDILKRIG
;
A
#
# COMPACT_ATOMS: atom_id res chain seq x y z
N MET A 1 16.79 -12.76 20.53
CA MET A 1 15.99 -12.21 19.42
C MET A 1 15.88 -13.29 18.36
N GLY A 2 14.68 -13.67 17.96
CA GLY A 2 14.43 -14.71 16.96
C GLY A 2 14.48 -14.18 15.54
N PHE A 3 14.55 -15.06 14.54
CA PHE A 3 14.64 -14.69 13.13
C PHE A 3 13.49 -13.76 12.68
N ASP A 4 12.27 -14.03 13.17
CA ASP A 4 11.08 -13.23 12.89
C ASP A 4 11.20 -11.80 13.40
N GLU A 5 11.77 -11.63 14.59
CA GLU A 5 11.99 -10.32 15.20
C GLU A 5 13.06 -9.53 14.42
N HIS A 6 14.09 -10.21 13.92
CA HIS A 6 15.09 -9.63 13.03
C HIS A 6 14.44 -9.16 11.71
N ARG A 7 13.59 -9.98 11.09
CA ARG A 7 12.86 -9.62 9.87
C ARG A 7 11.99 -8.38 10.07
N ILE A 8 11.12 -8.39 11.09
CA ILE A 8 10.22 -7.28 11.39
C ILE A 8 11.00 -5.98 11.62
N ARG A 9 12.12 -6.05 12.32
CA ARG A 9 12.98 -4.88 12.56
C ARG A 9 13.57 -4.34 11.25
N LEU A 10 14.08 -5.20 10.39
CA LEU A 10 14.66 -4.81 9.11
C LEU A 10 13.61 -4.22 8.15
N GLU A 11 12.42 -4.81 8.08
CA GLU A 11 11.32 -4.28 7.25
C GLU A 11 10.89 -2.87 7.71
N LYS A 12 10.85 -2.63 9.03
CA LYS A 12 10.63 -1.29 9.59
C LYS A 12 11.74 -0.31 9.23
N GLN A 13 12.99 -0.73 9.25
CA GLN A 13 14.14 0.12 8.92
C GLN A 13 14.21 0.45 7.43
N LYS A 14 13.83 -0.48 6.55
CA LYS A 14 13.90 -0.32 5.10
C LYS A 14 12.60 0.18 4.45
N GLY A 15 11.50 0.24 5.21
CA GLY A 15 10.21 0.71 4.71
C GLY A 15 9.53 -0.25 3.71
N GLY A 16 9.89 -1.54 3.74
CA GLY A 16 9.39 -2.53 2.78
C GLY A 16 9.84 -3.95 3.10
N LYS A 17 9.35 -4.92 2.33
CA LYS A 17 9.68 -6.34 2.48
C LYS A 17 11.16 -6.56 2.24
N VAL A 18 11.81 -7.33 3.11
CA VAL A 18 13.22 -7.70 2.97
C VAL A 18 13.36 -9.17 2.54
N GLY A 19 14.38 -9.46 1.73
CA GLY A 19 14.72 -10.82 1.32
C GLY A 19 15.30 -11.64 2.47
N PHE A 20 15.18 -12.97 2.37
CA PHE A 20 15.67 -13.89 3.39
C PHE A 20 17.17 -13.71 3.67
N ASP A 21 17.95 -13.50 2.61
CA ASP A 21 19.39 -13.31 2.63
C ASP A 21 19.84 -12.22 3.63
N LEU A 22 19.19 -11.06 3.55
CA LEU A 22 19.48 -9.94 4.46
C LEU A 22 19.13 -10.27 5.92
N VAL A 23 18.02 -10.98 6.15
CA VAL A 23 17.62 -11.39 7.51
C VAL A 23 18.56 -12.46 8.06
N PHE A 24 19.02 -13.38 7.22
CA PHE A 24 19.97 -14.41 7.59
C PHE A 24 21.29 -13.78 8.04
N ILE A 25 21.83 -12.84 7.25
CA ILE A 25 23.04 -12.08 7.60
C ILE A 25 22.83 -11.28 8.89
N ASP A 26 21.72 -10.55 9.04
CA ASP A 26 21.45 -9.77 10.25
C ASP A 26 21.24 -10.63 11.51
N THR A 27 20.89 -11.91 11.33
CA THR A 27 20.78 -12.88 12.43
C THR A 27 22.16 -13.47 12.77
N HIS A 28 22.88 -13.97 11.77
CA HIS A 28 24.04 -14.87 11.96
C HIS A 28 25.42 -14.24 11.73
N ALA A 29 25.50 -13.04 11.17
CA ALA A 29 26.77 -12.35 10.96
C ALA A 29 27.38 -11.85 12.29
N THR A 30 28.68 -11.56 12.29
CA THR A 30 29.33 -10.93 13.45
C THR A 30 28.80 -9.52 13.68
N LYS A 31 29.02 -8.96 14.88
CA LYS A 31 28.64 -7.56 15.16
C LYS A 31 29.35 -6.58 14.22
N GLU A 32 30.58 -6.89 13.86
CA GLU A 32 31.41 -6.07 12.97
C GLU A 32 30.86 -6.09 11.55
N THR A 33 30.63 -7.26 10.95
CA THR A 33 30.00 -7.39 9.62
C THR A 33 28.67 -6.63 9.54
N LYS A 34 27.81 -6.76 10.56
CA LYS A 34 26.52 -6.03 10.61
C LYS A 34 26.72 -4.52 10.68
N LYS A 35 27.78 -4.04 11.33
CA LYS A 35 28.10 -2.62 11.40
C LYS A 35 28.59 -2.12 10.04
N ARG A 36 29.55 -2.81 9.42
CA ARG A 36 30.06 -2.50 8.08
C ARG A 36 28.95 -2.47 7.02
N LEU A 37 27.99 -3.40 7.09
CA LEU A 37 26.79 -3.41 6.23
C LEU A 37 25.87 -2.19 6.45
N ARG A 38 25.73 -1.72 7.69
CA ARG A 38 24.93 -0.53 8.01
C ARG A 38 25.62 0.76 7.58
N ASP A 39 26.93 0.81 7.73
CA ASP A 39 27.77 1.94 7.36
C ASP A 39 27.99 2.01 5.82
N GLY A 40 27.59 0.96 5.10
CA GLY A 40 27.68 0.86 3.64
C GLY A 40 29.08 0.54 3.13
N GLU A 41 29.99 0.11 4.02
CA GLU A 41 31.36 -0.28 3.68
C GLU A 41 31.41 -1.58 2.86
N ILE A 42 30.46 -2.48 3.13
CA ILE A 42 30.28 -3.74 2.42
C ILE A 42 28.80 -3.92 2.10
N THR A 43 28.51 -4.78 1.15
CA THR A 43 27.19 -5.18 0.71
C THR A 43 26.95 -6.67 1.00
N ILE A 44 25.70 -7.11 0.87
CA ILE A 44 25.36 -8.53 0.97
C ILE A 44 25.98 -9.38 -0.16
N GLN A 45 26.52 -8.75 -1.19
CA GLN A 45 27.17 -9.40 -2.34
C GLN A 45 28.66 -9.64 -2.11
N ASP A 46 29.27 -8.97 -1.13
CA ASP A 46 30.69 -9.09 -0.82
C ASP A 46 30.93 -10.34 0.04
N LEU A 47 30.65 -11.52 -0.54
CA LEU A 47 30.61 -12.80 0.16
C LEU A 47 31.90 -13.12 0.93
N ASP A 48 33.04 -12.70 0.40
CA ASP A 48 34.35 -12.90 1.03
C ASP A 48 34.56 -12.00 2.26
N GLU A 49 33.85 -10.88 2.34
CA GLU A 49 33.91 -9.93 3.45
C GLU A 49 32.84 -10.19 4.54
N LEU A 50 31.88 -11.08 4.26
CA LEU A 50 30.84 -11.47 5.21
C LEU A 50 31.38 -12.46 6.24
N GLU A 51 31.67 -11.95 7.44
CA GLU A 51 32.00 -12.82 8.57
C GLU A 51 30.76 -13.24 9.37
N PHE A 52 30.69 -14.54 9.69
CA PHE A 52 29.61 -15.15 10.47
C PHE A 52 30.07 -15.58 11.85
N VAL A 53 29.14 -15.60 12.81
CA VAL A 53 29.40 -16.04 14.19
C VAL A 53 29.79 -17.52 14.24
N THR A 54 29.32 -18.34 13.29
CA THR A 54 29.65 -19.76 13.21
C THR A 54 30.03 -20.16 11.79
N GLU A 55 30.97 -21.10 11.65
CA GLU A 55 31.34 -21.69 10.35
C GLU A 55 30.12 -22.30 9.65
N ARG A 56 29.25 -22.97 10.40
CA ARG A 56 28.02 -23.56 9.86
C ARG A 56 27.10 -22.52 9.21
N SER A 57 27.02 -21.31 9.78
CA SER A 57 26.27 -20.20 9.20
C SER A 57 26.90 -19.72 7.89
N LYS A 58 28.23 -19.62 7.85
CA LYS A 58 28.99 -19.26 6.64
C LYS A 58 28.79 -20.30 5.53
N ASP A 59 28.92 -21.57 5.84
CA ASP A 59 28.75 -22.66 4.86
C ASP A 59 27.33 -22.71 4.31
N SER A 60 26.33 -22.54 5.17
CA SER A 60 24.92 -22.54 4.76
C SER A 60 24.57 -21.35 3.88
N HIS A 61 25.09 -20.16 4.21
CA HIS A 61 24.91 -18.97 3.38
C HIS A 61 25.62 -19.12 2.02
N THR A 62 26.85 -19.62 2.03
CA THR A 62 27.62 -19.86 0.80
C THR A 62 26.92 -20.86 -0.11
N LEU A 63 26.39 -21.95 0.45
CA LEU A 63 25.65 -22.96 -0.32
C LEU A 63 24.36 -22.37 -0.91
N PHE A 64 23.67 -21.52 -0.16
CA PHE A 64 22.48 -20.82 -0.63
C PHE A 64 22.75 -19.88 -1.80
N GLN A 65 23.83 -19.10 -1.73
CA GLN A 65 24.22 -18.22 -2.82
C GLN A 65 24.56 -19.02 -4.09
N LYS A 66 25.24 -20.16 -3.95
CA LYS A 66 25.52 -21.07 -5.09
C LYS A 66 24.25 -21.65 -5.71
N GLU A 67 23.28 -22.04 -4.90
CA GLU A 67 22.00 -22.56 -5.40
C GLU A 67 21.15 -21.46 -6.05
N LEU A 68 21.17 -20.23 -5.52
CA LEU A 68 20.55 -19.08 -6.18
C LEU A 68 21.22 -18.74 -7.52
N GLU A 69 22.55 -18.78 -7.58
CA GLU A 69 23.30 -18.58 -8.82
C GLU A 69 23.00 -19.66 -9.86
N LYS A 70 22.80 -20.90 -9.43
CA LYS A 70 22.41 -22.00 -10.32
C LYS A 70 21.01 -21.81 -10.92
N ASP A 71 20.04 -21.37 -10.12
CA ASP A 71 18.64 -21.24 -10.56
C ASP A 71 18.38 -19.94 -11.33
N TYR A 72 19.05 -18.84 -10.96
CA TYR A 72 18.77 -17.50 -11.47
C TYR A 72 19.97 -16.81 -12.16
N GLY A 73 21.13 -17.47 -12.22
CA GLY A 73 22.35 -16.97 -12.83
C GLY A 73 23.19 -16.04 -11.91
N PRO A 74 24.38 -15.59 -12.39
CA PRO A 74 25.32 -14.79 -11.60
C PRO A 74 24.80 -13.43 -11.12
N LYS A 75 23.72 -12.94 -11.74
CA LYS A 75 23.04 -11.69 -11.38
C LYS A 75 21.72 -11.93 -10.64
N ASN A 76 21.64 -13.02 -9.87
CA ASN A 76 20.44 -13.36 -9.10
C ASN A 76 19.98 -12.24 -8.14
N TYR A 77 20.87 -11.33 -7.74
CA TYR A 77 20.57 -10.21 -6.86
C TYR A 77 19.75 -9.09 -7.51
N GLU A 78 19.78 -9.00 -8.85
CA GLU A 78 18.96 -8.07 -9.62
C GLU A 78 17.55 -8.62 -9.86
N ASN A 79 17.31 -9.92 -9.57
CA ASN A 79 16.04 -10.57 -9.81
C ASN A 79 15.09 -10.40 -8.60
N PRO A 80 14.07 -9.53 -8.69
CA PRO A 80 13.09 -9.36 -7.62
C PRO A 80 12.17 -10.57 -7.42
N ASP A 81 12.06 -11.43 -8.43
CA ASP A 81 11.19 -12.61 -8.45
C ASP A 81 11.90 -13.89 -7.99
N ARG A 82 13.12 -13.78 -7.43
CA ARG A 82 13.85 -14.95 -6.92
C ARG A 82 13.09 -15.60 -5.76
N ASP A 83 12.88 -16.91 -5.85
CA ASP A 83 12.18 -17.68 -4.83
C ASP A 83 13.18 -18.19 -3.78
N ASP A 84 13.61 -17.28 -2.91
CA ASP A 84 14.50 -17.55 -1.77
C ASP A 84 13.97 -18.72 -0.91
N GLU A 85 12.65 -18.93 -0.85
CA GLU A 85 12.00 -19.99 -0.08
C GLU A 85 12.22 -21.36 -0.70
N ALA A 86 11.94 -21.52 -2.00
CA ALA A 86 12.09 -22.79 -2.69
C ALA A 86 13.55 -23.27 -2.68
N VAL A 87 14.49 -22.34 -2.90
CA VAL A 87 15.92 -22.63 -2.88
C VAL A 87 16.38 -23.05 -1.49
N TRP A 88 16.01 -22.30 -0.45
CA TRP A 88 16.39 -22.63 0.92
C TRP A 88 15.76 -23.94 1.41
N LYS A 89 14.49 -24.21 1.06
CA LYS A 89 13.83 -25.48 1.38
C LYS A 89 14.53 -26.66 0.73
N ARG A 90 14.92 -26.56 -0.55
CA ARG A 90 15.65 -27.61 -1.28
C ARG A 90 16.95 -28.00 -0.60
N MET A 91 17.70 -27.03 -0.07
CA MET A 91 18.94 -27.30 0.66
C MET A 91 18.76 -28.09 1.96
N HIS A 92 17.54 -28.13 2.51
CA HIS A 92 17.26 -28.71 3.82
C HIS A 92 16.24 -29.85 3.81
N LEU A 93 15.63 -30.13 2.64
CA LEU A 93 14.60 -31.16 2.42
C LEU A 93 15.09 -32.59 2.77
N ASP A 94 16.39 -32.88 2.62
CA ASP A 94 16.94 -34.22 2.91
C ASP A 94 17.10 -34.53 4.41
N SER A 95 16.92 -33.55 5.29
CA SER A 95 17.34 -33.70 6.70
C SER A 95 16.23 -34.03 7.69
N GLY A 96 14.95 -33.89 7.32
CA GLY A 96 13.81 -34.10 8.25
C GLY A 96 13.86 -33.26 9.54
N ARG A 97 14.83 -32.34 9.65
CA ARG A 97 15.11 -31.50 10.81
C ARG A 97 14.69 -30.07 10.48
N ARG A 98 14.41 -29.29 11.54
CA ARG A 98 14.09 -27.85 11.42
C ARG A 98 15.12 -27.13 10.54
N LEU A 99 14.62 -26.22 9.69
CA LEU A 99 15.45 -25.37 8.83
C LEU A 99 16.58 -24.73 9.64
N PHE A 100 17.81 -24.91 9.17
CA PHE A 100 18.96 -24.35 9.85
C PHE A 100 18.90 -22.81 9.85
N GLY A 101 19.36 -22.18 10.93
CA GLY A 101 19.38 -20.73 11.06
C GLY A 101 18.02 -20.06 11.33
N VAL A 102 16.92 -20.80 11.27
CA VAL A 102 15.55 -20.29 11.49
C VAL A 102 15.05 -20.51 12.93
N GLY A 103 15.56 -21.52 13.62
CA GLY A 103 15.20 -21.79 15.02
C GLY A 103 13.79 -22.37 15.18
N SER A 104 13.00 -21.83 16.12
CA SER A 104 11.58 -22.19 16.30
C SER A 104 10.63 -21.34 15.47
N SER A 105 11.16 -20.40 14.67
CA SER A 105 10.37 -19.53 13.81
C SER A 105 9.73 -20.29 12.67
N ASP A 106 8.60 -19.78 12.17
CA ASP A 106 7.88 -20.40 11.07
C ASP A 106 8.63 -20.22 9.75
N SER A 107 9.00 -21.34 9.14
CA SER A 107 9.65 -21.44 7.83
C SER A 107 9.08 -20.49 6.77
N SER A 108 7.75 -20.42 6.66
CA SER A 108 7.05 -19.67 5.60
C SER A 108 7.10 -18.16 5.87
N PHE A 109 7.07 -17.78 7.15
CA PHE A 109 7.20 -16.39 7.56
C PHE A 109 8.66 -15.93 7.46
N VAL A 110 9.60 -16.78 7.84
CA VAL A 110 11.03 -16.52 7.79
C VAL A 110 11.50 -16.30 6.37
N LEU A 111 11.09 -17.17 5.46
CA LEU A 111 11.54 -17.11 4.06
C LEU A 111 10.80 -16.01 3.31
N ASN A 112 9.47 -15.97 3.41
CA ASN A 112 8.64 -15.14 2.54
C ASN A 112 7.82 -14.07 3.26
N GLY A 113 7.96 -13.89 4.57
CA GLY A 113 7.19 -12.93 5.36
C GLY A 113 5.71 -13.31 5.52
N ARG A 114 5.35 -14.54 5.15
CA ARG A 114 3.96 -15.01 5.11
C ARG A 114 3.63 -15.81 6.37
N TYR A 115 2.69 -15.31 7.17
CA TYR A 115 2.10 -16.11 8.26
C TYR A 115 1.27 -17.27 7.66
N PRO A 116 1.36 -18.50 8.19
CA PRO A 116 0.47 -19.57 7.79
C PRO A 116 -0.97 -19.23 8.18
N SER A 117 -1.91 -19.51 7.28
CA SER A 117 -3.35 -19.29 7.46
C SER A 117 -3.99 -20.06 8.63
N PHE A 118 -3.24 -20.92 9.34
CA PHE A 118 -3.80 -21.89 10.29
C PHE A 118 -3.42 -21.65 11.76
N TYR A 119 -2.47 -20.75 12.04
CA TYR A 119 -2.22 -20.33 13.42
C TYR A 119 -3.03 -19.06 13.67
N GLY A 120 -4.10 -19.18 14.47
CA GLY A 120 -4.88 -18.07 15.03
C GLY A 120 -4.07 -17.22 16.02
N CYS A 121 -2.84 -16.87 15.67
CA CYS A 121 -2.06 -15.85 16.35
C CYS A 121 -2.35 -14.56 15.60
N SER A 122 -3.20 -13.72 16.20
CA SER A 122 -3.40 -12.33 15.80
C SER A 122 -2.03 -11.67 15.62
N SER A 123 -1.58 -11.60 14.37
CA SER A 123 -0.29 -11.05 14.00
C SER A 123 -0.36 -9.55 14.25
N TYR A 124 0.66 -8.97 14.90
CA TYR A 124 0.80 -7.51 15.02
C TYR A 124 0.82 -6.82 13.64
N GLY A 125 1.20 -7.54 12.58
CA GLY A 125 1.06 -7.11 11.20
C GLY A 125 -0.39 -7.12 10.72
N ASP A 126 -1.16 -8.15 11.07
CA ASP A 126 -2.58 -8.27 10.73
C ASP A 126 -3.44 -7.26 11.50
N ALA A 127 -3.09 -6.95 12.76
CA ALA A 127 -3.73 -5.90 13.54
C ALA A 127 -3.43 -4.49 13.01
N ARG A 128 -2.18 -4.22 12.58
CA ARG A 128 -1.81 -2.92 11.97
C ARG A 128 -2.37 -2.77 10.57
N GLN A 129 -2.27 -3.80 9.74
CA GLN A 129 -2.82 -3.79 8.40
C GLN A 129 -4.35 -3.73 8.45
N SER A 130 -4.99 -4.39 9.42
CA SER A 130 -6.42 -4.22 9.70
C SER A 130 -6.75 -2.82 10.22
N GLN A 131 -5.91 -2.20 11.06
CA GLN A 131 -6.13 -0.85 11.57
C GLN A 131 -5.97 0.21 10.47
N GLU A 132 -4.97 0.08 9.60
CA GLU A 132 -4.76 0.94 8.43
C GLU A 132 -5.87 0.73 7.40
N VAL A 133 -6.28 -0.51 7.14
CA VAL A 133 -7.41 -0.80 6.24
C VAL A 133 -8.72 -0.24 6.82
N GLN A 134 -8.93 -0.32 8.14
CA GLN A 134 -10.09 0.27 8.80
C GLN A 134 -10.04 1.81 8.75
N SER A 135 -8.86 2.43 8.94
CA SER A 135 -8.74 3.89 8.86
C SER A 135 -8.97 4.39 7.43
N VAL A 136 -8.39 3.71 6.44
CA VAL A 136 -8.60 4.02 5.02
C VAL A 136 -10.07 3.81 4.62
N ARG A 137 -10.73 2.75 5.11
CA ARG A 137 -12.17 2.54 4.87
C ARG A 137 -13.00 3.66 5.48
N LEU A 138 -12.72 4.06 6.72
CA LEU A 138 -13.41 5.17 7.38
C LEU A 138 -13.20 6.50 6.62
N GLU A 139 -12.00 6.74 6.12
CA GLU A 139 -11.67 7.93 5.35
C GLU A 139 -12.35 7.94 3.98
N LEU A 140 -12.41 6.77 3.32
CA LEU A 140 -13.15 6.59 2.07
C LEU A 140 -14.66 6.80 2.27
N ASP A 141 -15.23 6.32 3.37
CA ASP A 141 -16.65 6.53 3.68
C ASP A 141 -16.95 8.01 3.95
N LYS A 142 -16.03 8.73 4.61
CA LYS A 142 -16.13 10.20 4.78
C LYS A 142 -16.03 10.94 3.44
N GLU A 143 -15.12 10.54 2.56
CA GLU A 143 -14.97 11.14 1.23
C GLU A 143 -16.21 10.91 0.38
N ARG A 144 -16.76 9.69 0.38
CA ARG A 144 -18.02 9.37 -0.29
C ARG A 144 -19.18 10.20 0.24
N ALA A 145 -19.33 10.31 1.55
CA ALA A 145 -20.38 11.13 2.15
C ALA A 145 -20.21 12.63 1.82
N ALA A 146 -18.98 13.14 1.81
CA ALA A 146 -18.70 14.51 1.41
C ALA A 146 -19.02 14.75 -0.07
N ARG A 147 -18.71 13.78 -0.93
CA ARG A 147 -18.98 13.84 -2.37
C ARG A 147 -20.47 13.81 -2.69
N GLU A 148 -21.23 12.96 -2.00
CA GLU A 148 -22.69 12.92 -2.10
C GLU A 148 -23.31 14.24 -1.62
N ASN A 149 -22.83 14.80 -0.50
CA ASN A 149 -23.30 16.10 -0.01
C ASN A 149 -23.02 17.23 -1.02
N LEU A 150 -21.83 17.28 -1.60
CA LEU A 150 -21.50 18.25 -2.65
C LEU A 150 -22.37 18.06 -3.89
N GLN A 151 -22.62 16.82 -4.30
CA GLN A 151 -23.49 16.53 -5.44
C GLN A 151 -24.91 17.02 -5.19
N ASN A 152 -25.49 16.71 -4.02
CA ASN A 152 -26.81 17.19 -3.62
C ASN A 152 -26.87 18.73 -3.55
N ARG A 153 -25.82 19.40 -3.07
CA ARG A 153 -25.74 20.86 -3.05
C ARG A 153 -25.67 21.46 -4.46
N LEU A 154 -24.94 20.84 -5.38
CA LEU A 154 -24.86 21.29 -6.77
C LEU A 154 -26.22 21.12 -7.47
N GLU A 155 -26.87 19.97 -7.29
CA GLU A 155 -28.19 19.70 -7.86
C GLU A 155 -29.24 20.70 -7.32
N GLN A 156 -29.19 21.02 -6.03
CA GLN A 156 -30.06 22.04 -5.45
C GLN A 156 -29.78 23.44 -6.02
N LEU A 157 -28.51 23.79 -6.23
CA LEU A 157 -28.14 25.08 -6.85
C LEU A 157 -28.60 25.17 -8.31
N GLU A 158 -28.49 24.08 -9.07
CA GLU A 158 -29.00 24.01 -10.44
C GLU A 158 -30.51 24.19 -10.48
N LYS A 159 -31.24 23.48 -9.60
CA LYS A 159 -32.69 23.62 -9.48
C LYS A 159 -33.09 25.05 -9.11
N ASN A 160 -32.42 25.66 -8.13
CA ASN A 160 -32.71 27.04 -7.75
C ASN A 160 -32.45 28.02 -8.92
N ARG A 161 -31.37 27.82 -9.69
CA ARG A 161 -31.10 28.64 -10.89
C ARG A 161 -32.16 28.46 -11.97
N GLU A 162 -32.71 27.26 -12.12
CA GLU A 162 -33.77 26.99 -13.08
C GLU A 162 -35.09 27.63 -12.64
N GLU A 163 -35.42 27.55 -11.35
CA GLU A 163 -36.57 28.24 -10.76
C GLU A 163 -36.46 29.77 -10.90
N GLU A 164 -35.29 30.36 -10.63
CA GLU A 164 -35.05 31.80 -10.86
C GLU A 164 -35.24 32.20 -12.32
N ARG A 165 -34.75 31.39 -13.26
CA ARG A 165 -34.93 31.64 -14.70
C ARG A 165 -36.40 31.60 -15.08
N GLU A 166 -37.16 30.64 -14.57
CA GLU A 166 -38.57 30.53 -14.87
C GLU A 166 -39.38 31.67 -14.24
N GLN A 167 -39.07 32.05 -13.00
CA GLN A 167 -39.66 33.23 -12.37
C GLN A 167 -39.41 34.51 -13.18
N ALA A 168 -38.18 34.72 -13.65
CA ALA A 168 -37.85 35.87 -14.50
C ALA A 168 -38.60 35.85 -15.85
N ARG A 169 -38.87 34.67 -16.41
CA ARG A 169 -39.69 34.55 -17.64
C ARG A 169 -41.15 34.90 -17.37
N VAL A 170 -41.72 34.39 -16.28
CA VAL A 170 -43.10 34.69 -15.87
C VAL A 170 -43.26 36.18 -15.58
N GLU A 171 -42.30 36.80 -14.91
CA GLU A 171 -42.32 38.23 -14.60
C GLU A 171 -42.27 39.09 -15.87
N LYS A 172 -41.35 38.80 -16.80
CA LYS A 172 -41.31 39.48 -18.10
C LYS A 172 -42.61 39.34 -18.89
N GLU A 173 -43.24 38.18 -18.83
CA GLU A 173 -44.52 37.95 -19.51
C GLU A 173 -45.65 38.75 -18.87
N LYS A 174 -45.68 38.85 -17.53
CA LYS A 174 -46.64 39.72 -16.83
C LYS A 174 -46.45 41.19 -17.20
N GLU A 175 -45.21 41.69 -17.22
CA GLU A 175 -44.91 43.06 -17.65
C GLU A 175 -45.36 43.30 -19.09
N ARG A 176 -45.14 42.34 -20.00
CA ARG A 176 -45.59 42.43 -21.39
C ARG A 176 -47.11 42.57 -21.48
N VAL A 177 -47.84 41.71 -20.75
CA VAL A 177 -49.31 41.75 -20.73
C VAL A 177 -49.84 43.05 -20.12
N GLU A 178 -49.22 43.58 -19.07
CA GLU A 178 -49.62 44.88 -18.50
C GLU A 178 -49.35 46.04 -19.46
N ARG A 179 -48.20 46.06 -20.13
CA ARG A 179 -47.90 47.07 -21.16
C ARG A 179 -48.91 47.03 -22.30
N GLU A 180 -49.26 45.84 -22.78
CA GLU A 180 -50.29 45.69 -23.82
C GLU A 180 -51.67 46.19 -23.36
N LYS A 181 -52.04 45.95 -22.09
CA LYS A 181 -53.29 46.48 -21.52
C LYS A 181 -53.29 48.01 -21.47
N LEU A 182 -52.21 48.61 -20.96
CA LEU A 182 -52.08 50.07 -20.90
C LEU A 182 -52.10 50.69 -22.30
N GLN A 183 -51.43 50.05 -23.26
CA GLN A 183 -51.42 50.52 -24.64
C GLN A 183 -52.81 50.48 -25.28
N LYS A 184 -53.57 49.39 -25.09
CA LYS A 184 -54.98 49.31 -25.52
C LYS A 184 -55.86 50.39 -24.86
N GLN A 185 -55.67 50.65 -23.56
CA GLN A 185 -56.42 51.71 -22.88
C GLN A 185 -56.10 53.10 -23.45
N MET A 186 -54.84 53.38 -23.77
CA MET A 186 -54.45 54.62 -24.44
C MET A 186 -55.06 54.77 -25.84
N ASP A 187 -55.02 53.71 -26.65
CA ASP A 187 -55.60 53.70 -27.99
C ASP A 187 -57.11 53.95 -27.96
N ASP A 188 -57.82 53.37 -26.99
CA ASP A 188 -59.27 53.58 -26.81
C ASP A 188 -59.60 55.01 -26.34
N ILE A 189 -58.75 55.62 -25.50
CA ILE A 189 -58.91 57.03 -25.10
C ILE A 189 -58.70 57.94 -26.32
N LEU A 190 -57.65 57.71 -27.11
CA LEU A 190 -57.37 58.49 -28.32
C LEU A 190 -58.52 58.40 -29.33
N LYS A 191 -59.12 57.23 -29.51
CA LYS A 191 -60.31 57.03 -30.37
C LYS A 191 -61.58 57.73 -29.87
N ARG A 192 -61.68 58.09 -28.59
CA ARG A 192 -62.84 58.80 -28.03
C ARG A 192 -62.69 60.32 -28.08
N ILE A 193 -61.46 60.82 -28.24
CA ILE A 193 -61.14 62.26 -28.24
C ILE A 193 -61.00 62.80 -29.67
N GLY A 194 -60.58 61.96 -30.63
CA GLY A 194 -60.62 62.27 -32.07
C GLY A 194 -61.98 61.96 -32.70
#